data_AF-A0A252DND2-F1
#
_entry.id   AF-A0A252DND2-F1
#
_cell.length_a   1.000
_cell.length_b   1.000
_cell.length_c   1.000
_cell.angle_alpha   90.00
_cell.angle_beta   90.00
_cell.angle_gamma   90.00
#
_symmetry.space_group_name_H-M   'P 1'
#
loop_
_entity.id
_entity.type
_entity.pdbx_description
1 polymer ?
#
loop_
_entity_poly.entity_id
_entity_poly.type
_entity_poly.pdbx_seq_one_letter_code
_entity_poly.pdbx_strand_id
1 'polypeptide(L)'
;MSSYLSELYEFDSYEKAESKFLTPFQRKVLIKNLQVDLQPEYRRRIEIMLLADRGKSQVQICQILGCSPHMARYWIGMAKSGLAHNWHEQPIGRPRSVNEEYLERLKELVNHSPRDYGYPFHCWTAHWLSKHLANELGVEISDRHINRLLKQMGLSTKRKHHIAQSATANTKDSGIIIDDLQLPCESSFQWSLNLSGTNN
;
A
#
# COMPACT_ATOMS: atom_id res chain seq x y z
N MET A 1 -22.62 19.06 17.34
CA MET A 1 -21.84 19.44 18.54
C MET A 1 -21.94 18.43 19.70
N SER A 2 -22.64 17.29 19.56
CA SER A 2 -22.86 16.34 20.66
C SER A 2 -21.87 15.16 20.73
N SER A 3 -21.20 14.78 19.62
CA SER A 3 -20.32 13.59 19.62
C SER A 3 -18.97 13.85 20.29
N TYR A 4 -18.39 15.04 20.10
CA TYR A 4 -17.07 15.39 20.65
C TYR A 4 -17.07 15.47 22.19
N LEU A 5 -18.15 15.97 22.78
CA LEU A 5 -18.31 15.99 24.24
C LEU A 5 -18.53 14.58 24.79
N SER A 6 -19.22 13.70 24.06
CA SER A 6 -19.35 12.29 24.45
C SER A 6 -18.00 11.58 24.41
N GLU A 7 -17.20 11.77 23.35
CA GLU A 7 -15.87 11.18 23.23
C GLU A 7 -14.91 11.68 24.32
N LEU A 8 -14.97 12.97 24.70
CA LEU A 8 -14.16 13.55 25.77
C LEU A 8 -14.60 13.08 27.17
N TYR A 9 -15.89 12.88 27.43
CA TYR A 9 -16.37 12.29 28.69
C TYR A 9 -16.07 10.78 28.79
N GLU A 10 -16.10 10.06 27.66
CA GLU A 10 -15.65 8.68 27.61
C GLU A 10 -14.15 8.61 27.90
N PHE A 11 -13.37 9.54 27.35
CA PHE A 11 -11.93 9.68 27.56
C PHE A 11 -11.52 9.87 29.03
N ASP A 12 -12.19 10.77 29.76
CA ASP A 12 -11.88 11.07 31.16
C ASP A 12 -12.15 9.85 32.08
N SER A 13 -13.12 9.01 31.69
CA SER A 13 -13.37 7.72 32.35
C SER A 13 -12.29 6.66 32.08
N TYR A 14 -11.46 6.82 31.04
CA TYR A 14 -10.31 5.95 30.76
C TYR A 14 -9.08 6.25 31.62
N GLU A 15 -8.94 7.42 32.25
CA GLU A 15 -7.80 7.66 33.15
C GLU A 15 -8.07 7.20 34.59
N LYS A 16 -9.33 7.25 35.06
CA LYS A 16 -9.66 7.05 36.47
C LYS A 16 -10.00 5.61 36.90
N ALA A 17 -10.17 4.68 35.96
CA ALA A 17 -10.55 3.30 36.27
C ALA A 17 -9.34 2.44 36.67
N GLU A 18 -9.45 1.72 37.80
CA GLU A 18 -8.47 0.73 38.27
C GLU A 18 -8.04 -0.20 37.14
N SER A 19 -6.75 -0.17 36.79
CA SER A 19 -6.15 -1.05 35.79
C SER A 19 -5.93 -2.43 36.40
N LYS A 20 -6.45 -3.48 35.77
CA LYS A 20 -6.26 -4.86 36.26
C LYS A 20 -4.98 -5.50 35.75
N PHE A 21 -4.55 -5.15 34.53
CA PHE A 21 -3.42 -5.82 33.89
C PHE A 21 -2.58 -4.94 32.97
N LEU A 22 -3.10 -3.83 32.47
CA LEU A 22 -2.30 -2.93 31.64
C LEU A 22 -1.40 -2.03 32.50
N THR A 23 -0.13 -1.90 32.12
CA THR A 23 0.72 -0.88 32.74
C THR A 23 0.25 0.52 32.34
N PRO A 24 0.52 1.56 33.14
CA PRO A 24 0.18 2.95 32.77
C PRO A 24 0.72 3.35 31.40
N PHE A 25 1.94 2.88 31.07
CA PHE A 25 2.54 3.07 29.76
C PHE A 25 1.70 2.41 28.64
N GLN A 26 1.38 1.12 28.80
CA GLN A 26 0.59 0.39 27.80
C GLN A 26 -0.78 1.02 27.58
N ARG A 27 -1.46 1.37 28.67
CA ARG A 27 -2.77 2.03 28.62
C ARG A 27 -2.69 3.37 27.90
N LYS A 28 -1.70 4.20 28.23
CA LYS A 28 -1.48 5.48 27.56
C LYS A 28 -1.19 5.32 26.07
N VAL A 29 -0.38 4.32 25.69
CA VAL A 29 -0.10 4.01 24.29
C VAL A 29 -1.38 3.61 23.55
N LEU A 30 -2.18 2.70 24.11
CA LEU A 30 -3.44 2.25 23.52
C LEU A 30 -4.42 3.41 23.33
N ILE A 31 -4.63 4.22 24.37
CA ILE A 31 -5.53 5.38 24.34
C ILE A 31 -5.05 6.42 23.30
N LYS A 32 -3.76 6.72 23.27
CA LYS A 32 -3.19 7.65 22.27
C LYS A 32 -3.45 7.16 20.84
N ASN A 33 -3.31 5.86 20.59
CA ASN A 33 -3.56 5.30 19.26
C ASN A 33 -5.04 5.25 18.87
N LEU A 34 -5.98 5.30 19.83
CA LEU A 34 -7.42 5.45 19.51
C LEU A 34 -7.78 6.84 18.97
N GLN A 35 -6.99 7.87 19.28
CA GLN A 35 -7.22 9.24 18.79
C GLN A 35 -6.78 9.43 17.34
N VAL A 36 -5.93 8.54 16.81
CA VAL A 36 -5.46 8.57 15.43
C VAL A 36 -6.46 7.84 14.54
N ASP A 37 -6.58 8.26 13.28
CA ASP A 37 -7.39 7.54 12.29
C ASP A 37 -6.78 6.15 12.02
N LEU A 38 -7.36 5.13 12.65
CA LEU A 38 -6.96 3.73 12.56
C LEU A 38 -8.01 2.94 11.78
N GLN A 39 -7.56 1.90 11.07
CA GLN A 39 -8.48 0.92 10.49
C GLN A 39 -9.40 0.34 11.58
N PRO A 40 -10.70 0.12 11.29
CA PRO A 40 -11.67 -0.33 12.29
C PRO A 40 -11.27 -1.60 13.03
N GLU A 41 -10.55 -2.50 12.36
CA GLU A 41 -10.08 -3.75 12.94
C GLU A 41 -8.97 -3.52 13.98
N TYR A 42 -8.03 -2.60 13.73
CA TYR A 42 -7.01 -2.23 14.72
C TYR A 42 -7.64 -1.53 15.92
N ARG A 43 -8.59 -0.62 15.66
CA ARG A 43 -9.36 0.06 16.69
C ARG A 43 -10.05 -0.93 17.63
N ARG A 44 -10.74 -1.94 17.07
CA ARG A 44 -11.40 -3.00 17.85
C ARG A 44 -10.43 -3.77 18.76
N ARG A 45 -9.21 -4.06 18.30
CA ARG A 45 -8.20 -4.76 19.14
C ARG A 45 -7.88 -3.95 20.39
N ILE A 46 -7.65 -2.65 20.20
CA ILE A 46 -7.34 -1.72 21.28
C ILE A 46 -8.54 -1.62 22.25
N GLU A 47 -9.75 -1.47 21.72
CA GLU A 47 -10.98 -1.43 22.52
C GLU A 47 -11.19 -2.70 23.35
N ILE A 48 -10.95 -3.88 22.77
CA ILE A 48 -11.00 -5.15 23.51
C ILE A 48 -10.04 -5.13 24.70
N MET A 49 -8.78 -4.72 24.49
CA MET A 49 -7.76 -4.70 25.54
C MET A 49 -8.12 -3.72 26.66
N LEU A 50 -8.62 -2.52 26.32
CA LEU A 50 -9.04 -1.53 27.32
C LEU A 50 -10.30 -1.95 28.09
N LEU A 51 -11.28 -2.56 27.42
CA LEU A 51 -12.48 -3.09 28.09
C LEU A 51 -12.13 -4.25 29.01
N ALA A 52 -11.21 -5.11 28.58
CA ALA A 52 -10.70 -6.18 29.39
C ALA A 52 -10.04 -5.60 30.65
N ASP A 53 -9.19 -4.58 30.50
CA ASP A 53 -8.45 -3.96 31.61
C ASP A 53 -9.39 -3.36 32.67
N ARG A 54 -10.54 -2.83 32.24
CA ARG A 54 -11.65 -2.39 33.09
C ARG A 54 -12.43 -3.55 33.76
N GLY A 55 -12.01 -4.79 33.55
CA GLY A 55 -12.61 -5.98 34.14
C GLY A 55 -13.82 -6.54 33.41
N LYS A 56 -14.09 -6.13 32.16
CA LYS A 56 -15.18 -6.72 31.37
C LYS A 56 -14.86 -8.17 30.99
N SER A 57 -15.87 -9.03 31.04
CA SER A 57 -15.74 -10.42 30.62
C SER A 57 -15.74 -10.56 29.09
N GLN A 58 -15.26 -11.70 28.58
CA GLN A 58 -15.27 -12.01 27.15
C GLN A 58 -16.68 -11.82 26.52
N VAL A 59 -17.72 -12.28 27.22
CA VAL A 59 -19.12 -12.19 26.75
C VAL A 59 -19.56 -10.74 26.67
N GLN A 60 -19.29 -9.94 27.71
CA GLN A 60 -19.61 -8.51 27.73
C GLN A 60 -18.89 -7.76 26.61
N ILE A 61 -17.62 -8.06 26.36
CA ILE A 61 -16.84 -7.44 25.29
C ILE A 61 -17.45 -7.76 23.92
N CYS A 62 -17.86 -9.02 23.69
CA CYS A 62 -18.51 -9.40 22.44
C CYS A 62 -19.86 -8.69 22.25
N GLN A 63 -20.62 -8.49 23.33
CA GLN A 63 -21.89 -7.74 23.29
C GLN A 63 -21.68 -6.25 23.00
N ILE A 64 -20.64 -5.64 23.58
CA ILE A 64 -20.33 -4.21 23.40
C ILE A 64 -19.79 -3.93 21.99
N LEU A 65 -18.85 -4.76 21.51
CA LEU A 65 -18.12 -4.49 20.26
C LEU A 65 -18.63 -5.27 19.04
N GLY A 66 -19.58 -6.20 19.23
CA GLY A 66 -20.05 -7.09 18.15
C GLY A 66 -18.95 -8.01 17.60
N CYS A 67 -17.88 -8.25 18.35
CA CYS A 67 -16.75 -9.07 17.91
C CYS A 67 -16.97 -10.56 18.13
N SER A 68 -16.23 -11.41 17.39
CA SER A 68 -16.25 -12.85 17.62
C SER A 68 -15.65 -13.23 18.98
N PRO A 69 -16.15 -14.29 19.64
CA PRO A 69 -15.58 -14.77 20.89
C PRO A 69 -14.09 -15.11 20.80
N HIS A 70 -13.66 -15.66 19.66
CA HIS A 70 -12.26 -15.99 19.42
C HIS A 70 -11.36 -14.74 19.45
N MET A 71 -11.77 -13.68 18.74
CA MET A 71 -11.02 -12.41 18.71
C MET A 71 -10.95 -11.78 20.10
N ALA A 72 -12.08 -11.72 20.81
CA ALA A 72 -12.11 -11.22 22.19
C ALA A 72 -11.15 -12.00 23.08
N ARG A 73 -11.21 -13.33 23.05
CA ARG A 73 -10.33 -14.20 23.87
C ARG A 73 -8.85 -13.96 23.59
N TYR A 74 -8.47 -13.88 22.32
CA TYR A 74 -7.09 -13.67 21.90
C TYR A 74 -6.52 -12.35 22.44
N TRP A 75 -7.21 -11.24 22.19
CA TRP A 75 -6.74 -9.91 22.59
C TRP A 75 -6.83 -9.68 24.10
N ILE A 76 -7.79 -10.30 24.79
CA ILE A 76 -7.79 -10.37 26.27
C ILE A 76 -6.53 -11.09 26.77
N GLY A 77 -6.15 -12.19 26.12
CA GLY A 77 -4.93 -12.94 26.45
C GLY A 77 -3.67 -12.08 26.28
N MET A 78 -3.57 -11.34 25.18
CA MET A 78 -2.46 -10.41 24.93
C MET A 78 -2.39 -9.27 25.96
N ALA A 79 -3.53 -8.75 26.40
CA ALA A 79 -3.55 -7.74 27.46
C ALA A 79 -3.01 -8.30 28.78
N LYS A 80 -3.44 -9.52 29.14
CA LYS A 80 -3.02 -10.19 30.38
C LYS A 80 -1.57 -10.65 30.37
N SER A 81 -0.99 -10.95 29.20
CA SER A 81 0.42 -11.34 29.07
C SER A 81 1.39 -10.17 29.11
N GLY A 82 0.90 -8.92 29.19
CA GLY A 82 1.75 -7.73 29.16
C GLY A 82 2.29 -7.38 27.76
N LEU A 83 1.79 -8.02 26.70
CA LEU A 83 2.17 -7.76 25.30
C LEU A 83 1.20 -6.80 24.60
N ALA A 84 0.42 -6.02 25.36
CA ALA A 84 -0.59 -5.12 24.82
C ALA A 84 -0.03 -4.05 23.87
N HIS A 85 1.24 -3.66 24.03
CA HIS A 85 1.91 -2.69 23.15
C HIS A 85 2.13 -3.23 21.72
N ASN A 86 2.10 -4.55 21.54
CA ASN A 86 2.30 -5.23 20.25
C ASN A 86 0.99 -5.41 19.46
N TRP A 87 -0.04 -4.62 19.77
CA TRP A 87 -1.36 -4.71 19.15
C TRP A 87 -1.36 -4.57 17.61
N HIS A 88 -0.32 -3.94 17.05
CA HIS A 88 -0.14 -3.68 15.64
C HIS A 88 0.73 -4.71 14.91
N GLU A 89 1.51 -5.53 15.64
CA GLU A 89 2.49 -6.46 15.05
C GLU A 89 1.84 -7.53 14.17
N GLN A 90 0.59 -7.92 14.48
CA GLN A 90 -0.14 -8.87 13.66
C GLN A 90 -0.88 -8.15 12.53
N PRO A 91 -0.42 -8.19 11.28
CA PRO A 91 -1.09 -7.52 10.16
C PRO A 91 -2.48 -8.11 9.96
N ILE A 92 -3.43 -7.27 9.58
CA ILE A 92 -4.78 -7.69 9.24
C ILE A 92 -4.81 -8.05 7.76
N GLY A 93 -5.24 -9.29 7.47
CA GLY A 93 -5.36 -9.79 6.10
C GLY A 93 -4.04 -10.23 5.49
N ARG A 94 -4.05 -10.40 4.16
CA ARG A 94 -2.85 -10.78 3.40
C ARG A 94 -1.82 -9.65 3.50
N PRO A 95 -0.55 -9.94 3.84
CA PRO A 95 0.49 -8.93 3.77
C PRO A 95 0.47 -8.31 2.37
N ARG A 96 0.49 -6.97 2.30
CA ARG A 96 0.55 -6.28 1.02
C ARG A 96 1.86 -6.68 0.36
N SER A 97 1.79 -7.29 -0.83
CA SER A 97 2.99 -7.64 -1.61
C SER A 97 3.81 -6.42 -2.03
N VAL A 98 3.28 -5.21 -1.81
CA VAL A 98 3.89 -3.94 -2.15
C VAL A 98 4.09 -3.18 -0.84
N ASN A 99 5.34 -3.02 -0.43
CA ASN A 99 5.73 -2.24 0.74
C ASN A 99 5.65 -0.73 0.43
N GLU A 100 5.56 0.14 1.44
CA GLU A 100 5.59 1.60 1.24
C GLU A 100 6.89 2.03 0.55
N GLU A 101 8.02 1.45 0.98
CA GLU A 101 9.34 1.59 0.38
C GLU A 101 9.35 1.26 -1.13
N TYR A 102 8.59 0.25 -1.53
CA TYR A 102 8.47 -0.13 -2.93
C TYR A 102 7.76 0.95 -3.75
N LEU A 103 6.71 1.57 -3.19
CA LEU A 103 5.97 2.64 -3.86
C LEU A 103 6.82 3.90 -3.99
N GLU A 104 7.54 4.27 -2.95
CA GLU A 104 8.45 5.42 -2.96
C GLU A 104 9.53 5.23 -4.01
N ARG A 105 10.17 4.05 -4.04
CA ARG A 105 11.22 3.74 -5.01
C ARG A 105 10.68 3.69 -6.43
N LEU A 106 9.52 3.07 -6.66
CA LEU A 106 8.85 3.06 -7.97
C LEU A 106 8.56 4.49 -8.46
N LYS A 107 8.13 5.39 -7.57
CA LYS A 107 7.86 6.79 -7.91
C LYS A 107 9.14 7.54 -8.28
N GLU A 108 10.23 7.30 -7.54
CA GLU A 108 11.53 7.87 -7.84
C GLU A 108 12.05 7.41 -9.21
N LEU A 109 11.98 6.11 -9.50
CA LEU A 109 12.45 5.55 -10.77
C LEU A 109 11.72 6.16 -11.97
N VAL A 110 10.39 6.30 -11.88
CA VAL A 110 9.58 6.85 -12.98
C VAL A 110 9.91 8.32 -13.29
N ASN A 111 10.43 9.06 -12.31
CA ASN A 111 10.84 10.46 -12.49
C ASN A 111 12.25 10.60 -13.11
N HIS A 112 13.04 9.54 -13.13
CA HIS A 112 14.40 9.54 -13.65
C HIS A 112 14.49 8.78 -14.98
N SER A 113 15.52 9.07 -15.77
CA SER A 113 15.75 8.36 -17.02
C SER A 113 16.36 6.98 -16.72
N PRO A 114 15.96 5.90 -17.42
CA PRO A 114 16.62 4.61 -17.28
C PRO A 114 18.13 4.66 -17.56
N ARG A 115 18.59 5.67 -18.32
CA ARG A 115 20.02 5.90 -18.57
C ARG A 115 20.82 6.22 -17.31
N ASP A 116 20.19 6.89 -16.35
CA ASP A 116 20.82 7.24 -15.07
C ASP A 116 21.15 5.98 -14.25
N TYR A 117 20.46 4.87 -14.55
CA TYR A 117 20.66 3.55 -13.94
C TYR A 117 21.40 2.56 -14.86
N GLY A 118 22.07 3.06 -15.91
CA GLY A 118 22.91 2.24 -16.79
C GLY A 118 22.16 1.48 -17.88
N TYR A 119 20.88 1.77 -18.13
CA TYR A 119 20.13 1.15 -19.21
C TYR A 119 20.31 1.90 -20.55
N PRO A 120 20.32 1.20 -21.70
CA PRO A 120 20.52 1.82 -23.00
C PRO A 120 19.28 2.54 -23.54
N PHE A 121 18.11 2.36 -22.91
CA PHE A 121 16.83 2.90 -23.37
C PHE A 121 16.41 4.18 -22.62
N HIS A 122 15.48 4.93 -23.21
CA HIS A 122 15.07 6.26 -22.73
C HIS A 122 13.79 6.27 -21.90
N CYS A 123 13.01 5.19 -21.91
CA CYS A 123 11.70 5.16 -21.28
C CYS A 123 11.52 3.88 -20.45
N TRP A 124 10.97 4.04 -19.25
CA TRP A 124 10.60 2.91 -18.42
C TRP A 124 9.42 2.15 -19.01
N THR A 125 9.55 0.84 -19.08
CA THR A 125 8.42 -0.07 -19.29
C THR A 125 8.09 -0.77 -17.99
N ALA A 126 6.86 -1.26 -17.84
CA ALA A 126 6.45 -2.00 -16.64
C ALA A 126 7.33 -3.23 -16.40
N HIS A 127 7.77 -3.90 -17.47
CA HIS A 127 8.68 -5.05 -17.41
C HIS A 127 10.04 -4.67 -16.81
N TRP A 128 10.65 -3.59 -17.31
CA TRP A 128 11.96 -3.13 -16.81
C TRP A 128 11.88 -2.59 -15.38
N LEU A 129 10.80 -1.90 -15.01
CA LEU A 129 10.56 -1.46 -13.64
C LEU A 129 10.42 -2.66 -12.69
N SER A 130 9.64 -3.66 -13.07
CA SER A 130 9.50 -4.92 -12.33
C SER A 130 10.86 -5.58 -12.09
N LYS A 131 11.66 -5.75 -13.16
CA LYS A 131 12.97 -6.39 -13.09
C LYS A 131 13.98 -5.61 -12.25
N HIS A 132 13.99 -4.29 -12.40
CA HIS A 132 14.90 -3.42 -11.64
C HIS A 132 14.55 -3.44 -10.15
N LEU A 133 13.26 -3.29 -9.81
CA LEU A 133 12.80 -3.34 -8.42
C LEU A 133 12.94 -4.74 -7.78
N ALA A 134 12.80 -5.81 -8.56
CA ALA A 134 13.08 -7.16 -8.08
C ALA A 134 14.57 -7.35 -7.74
N ASN A 135 15.47 -6.74 -8.50
CA ASN A 135 16.90 -6.77 -8.20
C ASN A 135 17.26 -5.91 -6.97
N GLU A 136 16.69 -4.70 -6.87
CA GLU A 136 17.00 -3.79 -5.75
C GLU A 136 16.36 -4.23 -4.42
N LEU A 137 15.09 -4.67 -4.43
CA LEU A 137 14.29 -4.91 -3.22
C LEU A 137 13.91 -6.38 -3.01
N GLY A 138 14.23 -7.28 -3.94
CA GLY A 138 13.90 -8.71 -3.83
C GLY A 138 12.41 -9.03 -3.96
N VAL A 139 11.57 -8.07 -4.37
CA VAL A 139 10.12 -8.23 -4.48
C VAL A 139 9.70 -8.34 -5.95
N GLU A 140 9.27 -9.55 -6.35
CA GLU A 140 8.77 -9.81 -7.70
C GLU A 140 7.30 -9.42 -7.86
N ILE A 141 7.02 -8.47 -8.74
CA ILE A 141 5.68 -7.98 -9.03
C ILE A 141 5.42 -8.03 -10.53
N SER A 142 4.32 -8.65 -10.95
CA SER A 142 3.95 -8.70 -12.36
C SER A 142 3.78 -7.31 -13.00
N ASP A 143 4.09 -7.20 -14.30
CA ASP A 143 3.93 -5.97 -15.09
C ASP A 143 2.52 -5.37 -15.00
N ARG A 144 1.49 -6.23 -14.93
CA ARG A 144 0.09 -5.80 -14.75
C ARG A 144 -0.11 -5.05 -13.45
N HIS A 145 0.55 -5.51 -12.39
CA HIS A 145 0.48 -4.91 -11.07
C HIS A 145 1.29 -3.61 -11.02
N ILE A 146 2.49 -3.53 -11.64
CA ILE A 146 3.22 -2.27 -11.81
C ILE A 146 2.34 -1.22 -12.50
N ASN A 147 1.72 -1.56 -13.62
CA ASN A 147 0.82 -0.65 -14.34
C ASN A 147 -0.38 -0.21 -13.49
N ARG A 148 -0.89 -1.08 -12.61
CA ARG A 148 -1.95 -0.73 -11.65
C ARG A 148 -1.45 0.27 -10.61
N LEU A 149 -0.27 0.04 -10.03
CA LEU A 149 0.35 0.94 -9.05
C LEU A 149 0.61 2.32 -9.64
N LEU A 150 1.19 2.37 -10.85
CA LEU A 150 1.40 3.62 -11.58
C LEU A 150 0.10 4.40 -11.77
N LYS A 151 -0.97 3.73 -12.23
CA LYS A 151 -2.29 4.35 -12.39
C LYS A 151 -2.85 4.89 -11.07
N GLN A 152 -2.71 4.15 -9.97
CA GLN A 152 -3.16 4.61 -8.64
C GLN A 152 -2.41 5.88 -8.19
N MET A 153 -1.15 6.04 -8.58
CA MET A 153 -0.35 7.23 -8.34
C MET A 153 -0.58 8.36 -9.35
N GLY A 154 -1.50 8.20 -10.31
CA GLY A 154 -1.72 9.16 -11.39
C GLY A 154 -0.60 9.20 -12.44
N LEU A 155 0.31 8.22 -12.41
CA LEU A 155 1.45 8.09 -13.30
C LEU A 155 1.13 7.14 -14.46
N SER A 156 1.71 7.39 -15.62
CA SER A 156 1.63 6.48 -16.76
C SER A 156 2.98 6.37 -17.43
N THR A 157 3.37 5.14 -17.77
CA THR A 157 4.54 4.84 -18.61
C THR A 157 4.31 5.17 -20.08
N LYS A 158 3.08 5.55 -20.48
CA LYS A 158 2.80 5.99 -21.85
C LYS A 158 3.45 7.35 -22.10
N ARG A 159 4.29 7.44 -23.13
CA ARG A 159 4.69 8.73 -23.71
C ARG A 159 3.44 9.52 -24.06
N LYS A 160 3.28 10.71 -23.46
CA LYS A 160 2.48 11.75 -24.11
C LYS A 160 3.24 12.10 -25.39
N HIS A 161 2.70 11.70 -26.53
CA HIS A 161 3.17 12.25 -27.80
C HIS A 161 2.91 13.75 -27.73
N HIS A 162 3.95 14.55 -27.54
CA HIS A 162 3.89 15.94 -27.96
C HIS A 162 3.72 15.87 -29.47
N ILE A 163 2.49 16.01 -29.96
CA ILE A 163 2.25 16.30 -31.36
C ILE A 163 2.83 17.69 -31.55
N ALA A 164 4.10 17.75 -31.97
CA ALA A 164 4.69 18.97 -32.45
C ALA A 164 3.85 19.38 -33.67
N GLN A 165 3.09 20.47 -33.52
CA GLN A 165 2.44 21.12 -34.66
C GLN A 165 3.55 21.55 -35.61
N SER A 166 3.73 20.82 -36.70
CA SER A 166 4.61 21.22 -37.78
C SER A 166 3.99 22.45 -38.44
N ALA A 167 4.55 23.63 -38.14
CA ALA A 167 4.33 24.83 -38.92
C ALA A 167 4.84 24.55 -40.35
N THR A 168 3.94 24.59 -41.32
CA THR A 168 4.25 24.44 -42.74
C THR A 168 5.01 25.68 -43.24
N ALA A 169 6.25 25.48 -43.68
CA ALA A 169 6.93 26.42 -44.56
C ALA A 169 7.73 25.66 -45.62
N ASN A 170 7.25 25.75 -46.87
CA ASN A 170 7.96 25.33 -48.08
C ASN A 170 9.28 26.11 -48.21
N THR A 171 10.38 25.43 -48.58
CA THR A 171 11.34 25.84 -49.64
C THR A 171 12.22 24.64 -49.98
N LYS A 172 12.40 24.38 -51.28
CA LYS A 172 13.25 23.34 -51.86
C LYS A 172 14.72 23.72 -51.69
N ASP A 173 15.56 22.86 -51.13
CA ASP A 173 16.93 22.66 -51.63
C ASP A 173 17.55 21.34 -51.14
N SER A 174 18.58 20.93 -51.85
CA SER A 174 19.11 19.59 -52.03
C SER A 174 20.11 19.19 -50.94
N GLY A 175 19.89 18.04 -50.29
CA GLY A 175 20.88 17.40 -49.43
C GLY A 175 20.27 16.18 -48.74
N ILE A 176 20.79 14.99 -49.02
CA ILE A 176 20.40 13.78 -48.28
C ILE A 176 20.97 13.94 -46.87
N ILE A 177 20.13 14.37 -45.93
CA ILE A 177 20.42 14.26 -44.51
C ILE A 177 19.75 12.97 -44.05
N ILE A 178 20.57 12.00 -43.62
CA ILE A 178 20.09 10.82 -42.91
C ILE A 178 19.66 11.33 -41.53
N ASP A 179 18.41 11.73 -41.43
CA ASP A 179 17.78 12.08 -40.16
C ASP A 179 16.45 11.34 -40.06
N ASP A 180 16.56 10.03 -39.87
CA ASP A 180 15.52 9.26 -39.22
C ASP A 180 16.09 7.88 -38.82
N LEU A 181 16.89 7.86 -37.75
CA LEU A 181 16.84 6.73 -36.84
C LEU A 181 15.60 6.93 -35.96
N GLN A 182 14.43 6.74 -36.57
CA GLN A 182 13.27 6.29 -35.83
C GLN A 182 13.70 4.98 -35.20
N LEU A 183 14.17 5.01 -33.96
CA LEU A 183 14.16 3.83 -33.11
C LEU A 183 12.70 3.62 -32.75
N PRO A 184 12.00 2.67 -33.38
CA PRO A 184 10.66 2.37 -32.96
C PRO A 184 10.84 1.60 -31.66
N CYS A 185 10.42 2.17 -30.54
CA CYS A 185 10.03 1.34 -29.40
C CYS A 185 8.70 0.66 -29.80
N GLU A 186 8.78 -0.23 -30.80
CA GLU A 186 7.67 -1.07 -31.24
C GLU A 186 7.49 -2.12 -30.16
N SER A 187 6.38 -1.99 -29.43
CA SER A 187 5.84 -3.05 -28.61
C SER A 187 5.08 -4.02 -29.52
N SER A 188 5.81 -4.80 -30.31
CA SER A 188 5.23 -5.86 -31.13
C SER A 188 5.43 -7.22 -30.44
N PHE A 189 4.61 -7.48 -29.41
CA PHE A 189 4.31 -8.86 -29.04
C PHE A 189 2.96 -9.25 -29.64
N GLN A 190 2.98 -9.64 -30.92
CA GLN A 190 1.92 -10.49 -31.47
C GLN A 190 2.19 -11.92 -31.00
N TRP A 191 1.47 -12.33 -29.96
CA TRP A 191 1.33 -13.75 -29.64
C TRP A 191 0.33 -14.37 -30.63
N SER A 192 0.80 -15.23 -31.53
CA SER A 192 -0.06 -16.18 -32.23
C SER A 192 -0.15 -17.45 -31.38
N LEU A 193 -1.29 -17.64 -30.71
CA LEU A 193 -1.63 -18.98 -30.21
C LEU A 193 -2.08 -19.84 -31.39
N ASN A 194 -1.26 -20.81 -31.76
CA ASN A 194 -1.77 -22.00 -32.40
C ASN A 194 -2.26 -22.96 -31.31
N LEU A 195 -3.57 -22.93 -31.06
CA LEU A 195 -4.28 -24.02 -30.41
C LEU A 195 -4.54 -25.10 -31.47
N SER A 196 -3.64 -26.08 -31.58
CA SER A 196 -3.94 -27.33 -32.27
C SER A 196 -4.77 -28.19 -31.33
N GLY A 197 -6.09 -28.14 -31.53
CA GLY A 197 -7.03 -29.09 -30.96
C GLY A 197 -6.94 -30.45 -31.64
N THR A 198 -7.05 -31.48 -30.80
CA THR A 198 -7.63 -32.82 -31.04
C THR A 198 -7.01 -33.69 -32.14
N ASN A 199 -6.45 -34.83 -31.71
CA ASN A 199 -6.68 -36.08 -32.44
C ASN A 199 -6.74 -37.28 -31.48
N ASN A 200 -7.85 -38.01 -31.62
CA ASN A 200 -8.25 -39.34 -31.11
C ASN A 200 -8.01 -39.72 -29.65
#